data_AF-A0A091LQP4-F1
#
_entry.id   AF-A0A091LQP4-F1
#
_cell.length_a   1.000
_cell.length_b   1.000
_cell.length_c   1.000
_cell.angle_alpha   90.00
_cell.angle_beta   90.00
_cell.angle_gamma   90.00
#
_symmetry.space_group_name_H-M   'P 1'
#
loop_
_entity.id
_entity.type
_entity.pdbx_description
1 polymer ?
#
loop_
_entity_poly.entity_id
_entity_poly.type
_entity_poly.pdbx_seq_one_letter_code
_entity_poly.pdbx_strand_id
1 'polypeptide(L)'
;LFAGVAALDSSVSGKIGLRAVIYYFCTTVIAVILGIVLVVTIKPGVPQTASEIDRVGSTPEVSTVDAMLDLIRNMFPENLVQACFQQYKTKREKVEATTGLDKNGSTLTEEPVTTATTAEASEEYKIVGMYSDGINVLGLIVFCLVFGVVIGKMGEKGQVLVDFFNALNEATMRIVQIIMWYMPIGIVFLIAGKIIEVEDWEIFRKLGLYMATVLSGLAIHSTVILPLIYLIIVRKNPFRFAMGMAQALLTALMISSSSATLPVTFRCAEEKNFIDKRITRFVLPVGATINMDGTALYEAVAAVFIAQLNDLELDIGQIVTISVTATAASIGAAGVPQAGLVTMVIVLSAVGLPAEDVTLIIAVDWLLDRFRTMVNVLGDAFGTGIVEKLSKKELEQMD
;
A
#
# COMPACT_ATOMS: atom_id res chain seq x y z
N LEU A 1 -0.95 -19.07 -0.42
CA LEU A 1 0.53 -18.97 -0.45
C LEU A 1 1.22 -20.31 -0.23
N PHE A 2 1.17 -20.94 0.95
CA PHE A 2 1.89 -22.21 1.21
C PHE A 2 1.75 -23.25 0.08
N ALA A 3 0.52 -23.66 -0.24
CA ALA A 3 0.26 -24.64 -1.29
C ALA A 3 0.57 -24.13 -2.71
N GLY A 4 0.44 -22.82 -2.95
CA GLY A 4 0.79 -22.22 -4.24
C GLY A 4 2.28 -22.24 -4.50
N VAL A 5 3.09 -21.88 -3.50
CA VAL A 5 4.56 -21.85 -3.59
C VAL A 5 5.15 -23.26 -3.55
N ALA A 6 4.59 -24.16 -2.74
CA ALA A 6 5.05 -25.55 -2.66
C ALA A 6 4.78 -26.34 -3.94
N ALA A 7 3.71 -26.02 -4.65
CA ALA A 7 3.44 -26.56 -5.99
C ALA A 7 4.40 -26.01 -7.05
N LEU A 8 5.19 -24.97 -6.74
CA LEU A 8 6.18 -24.41 -7.65
C LEU A 8 7.57 -25.00 -7.40
N ASP A 9 8.14 -25.67 -8.41
CA ASP A 9 9.53 -26.13 -8.34
C ASP A 9 10.47 -24.92 -8.12
N SER A 10 11.48 -25.06 -7.26
CA SER A 10 12.24 -23.91 -6.74
C SER A 10 12.98 -23.09 -7.81
N SER A 11 13.34 -23.74 -8.93
CA SER A 11 13.95 -23.08 -10.09
C SER A 11 12.93 -22.36 -11.00
N VAL A 12 11.69 -22.84 -11.01
CA VAL A 12 10.56 -22.33 -11.79
C VAL A 12 9.84 -21.20 -11.04
N SER A 13 9.67 -21.37 -9.72
CA SER A 13 9.13 -20.39 -8.77
C SER A 13 9.88 -19.07 -8.83
N GLY A 14 11.23 -19.12 -8.91
CA GLY A 14 12.06 -17.93 -9.04
C GLY A 14 11.76 -17.11 -10.29
N LYS A 15 11.49 -17.75 -11.44
CA LYS A 15 11.18 -17.05 -12.70
C LYS A 15 9.78 -16.46 -12.71
N ILE A 16 8.78 -17.22 -12.23
CA ILE A 16 7.39 -16.74 -12.10
C ILE A 16 7.35 -15.55 -11.14
N GLY A 17 8.01 -15.67 -9.98
CA GLY A 17 8.10 -14.60 -8.99
C GLY A 17 8.83 -13.37 -9.51
N LEU A 18 9.96 -13.53 -10.19
CA LEU A 18 10.69 -12.42 -10.78
C LEU A 18 9.84 -11.67 -11.82
N ARG A 19 9.10 -12.38 -12.68
CA ARG A 19 8.20 -11.76 -13.66
C ARG A 19 7.10 -10.95 -12.98
N ALA A 20 6.52 -11.45 -11.88
CA ALA A 20 5.51 -10.73 -11.12
C ALA A 20 6.08 -9.47 -10.47
N VAL A 21 7.23 -9.56 -9.80
CA VAL A 21 7.88 -8.40 -9.16
C VAL A 21 8.28 -7.33 -10.18
N ILE A 22 8.84 -7.73 -11.33
CA ILE A 22 9.17 -6.78 -12.41
C ILE A 22 7.89 -6.09 -12.90
N TYR A 23 6.82 -6.86 -13.14
CA TYR A 23 5.55 -6.29 -13.56
C TYR A 23 5.03 -5.25 -12.54
N TYR A 24 4.97 -5.59 -11.25
CA TYR A 24 4.49 -4.69 -10.20
C TYR A 24 5.30 -3.41 -10.11
N PHE A 25 6.63 -3.53 -10.09
CA PHE A 25 7.49 -2.35 -10.03
C PHE A 25 7.30 -1.46 -11.26
N CYS A 26 7.21 -2.05 -12.46
CA CYS A 26 6.98 -1.30 -13.68
C CYS A 26 5.62 -0.59 -13.70
N THR A 27 4.52 -1.26 -13.33
CA THR A 27 3.19 -0.64 -13.32
C THR A 27 3.10 0.48 -12.29
N THR A 28 3.69 0.28 -11.11
CA THR A 28 3.67 1.27 -10.03
C THR A 28 4.44 2.52 -10.44
N VAL A 29 5.64 2.37 -11.01
CA VAL A 29 6.42 3.52 -11.53
C VAL A 29 5.67 4.26 -12.63
N ILE A 30 5.01 3.54 -13.56
CA ILE A 30 4.20 4.18 -14.61
C ILE A 30 3.01 4.94 -14.01
N ALA A 31 2.36 4.40 -12.98
CA ALA A 31 1.25 5.05 -12.27
C ALA A 31 1.70 6.35 -11.60
N VAL A 32 2.86 6.33 -10.93
CA VAL A 32 3.47 7.51 -10.29
C VAL A 32 3.82 8.58 -11.32
N ILE A 33 4.48 8.20 -12.43
CA ILE A 33 4.82 9.14 -13.51
C ILE A 33 3.54 9.78 -14.08
N LEU A 34 2.50 8.98 -14.33
CA LEU A 34 1.20 9.51 -14.77
C LEU A 34 0.62 10.52 -13.77
N GLY A 35 0.66 10.19 -12.48
CA GLY A 35 0.19 11.06 -11.40
C GLY A 35 0.90 12.41 -11.42
N ILE A 36 2.24 12.40 -11.45
CA ILE A 36 3.08 13.61 -11.51
C ILE A 36 2.76 14.44 -12.76
N VAL A 37 2.67 13.82 -13.94
CA VAL A 37 2.37 14.52 -15.19
C VAL A 37 1.00 15.20 -15.10
N LEU A 38 -0.02 14.52 -14.59
CA LEU A 38 -1.37 15.07 -14.47
C LEU A 38 -1.43 16.24 -13.48
N VAL A 39 -0.87 16.09 -12.28
CA VAL A 39 -0.95 17.12 -11.24
C VAL A 39 -0.14 18.37 -11.59
N VAL A 40 1.00 18.23 -12.28
CA VAL A 40 1.80 19.36 -12.77
C VAL A 40 1.10 20.07 -13.94
N THR A 41 0.31 19.35 -14.75
CA THR A 41 -0.44 19.92 -15.87
C THR A 41 -1.72 20.62 -15.41
N ILE A 42 -2.50 19.99 -14.53
CA ILE A 42 -3.78 20.51 -14.05
C ILE A 42 -3.59 21.60 -12.99
N LYS A 43 -2.53 21.50 -12.18
CA LYS A 43 -2.19 22.43 -11.08
C LYS A 43 -3.34 22.68 -10.10
N PRO A 44 -3.86 21.64 -9.43
CA PRO A 44 -5.03 21.76 -8.56
C PRO A 44 -4.82 22.65 -7.32
N GLY A 45 -3.58 22.87 -6.87
CA GLY A 45 -3.27 23.60 -5.64
C GLY A 45 -3.04 25.11 -5.81
N VAL A 46 -2.86 25.61 -7.04
CA VAL A 46 -2.51 27.03 -7.26
C VAL A 46 -3.72 27.94 -7.05
N PRO A 47 -3.63 29.00 -6.23
CA PRO A 47 -4.76 29.89 -5.94
C PRO A 47 -5.20 30.70 -7.18
N GLN A 48 -6.51 30.73 -7.45
CA GLN A 48 -7.12 31.73 -8.36
C GLN A 48 -7.66 32.96 -7.60
N THR A 49 -7.81 32.86 -6.28
CA THR A 49 -8.09 33.97 -5.37
C THR A 49 -7.54 33.60 -3.99
N ALA A 50 -6.81 34.51 -3.35
CA ALA A 50 -6.17 34.28 -2.06
C ALA A 50 -7.21 34.24 -0.93
N SER A 51 -7.38 33.08 -0.31
CA SER A 51 -7.99 32.96 1.01
C SER A 51 -7.15 31.98 1.83
N GLU A 52 -6.78 32.41 3.03
CA GLU A 52 -6.09 31.60 4.03
C GLU A 52 -7.00 30.44 4.44
N ILE A 53 -6.47 29.21 4.37
CA ILE A 53 -7.18 28.00 4.80
C ILE A 53 -6.84 27.79 6.28
N ASP A 54 -7.85 27.75 7.15
CA ASP A 54 -7.68 27.47 8.57
C ASP A 54 -7.13 26.05 8.78
N ARG A 55 -6.02 25.94 9.50
CA ARG A 55 -5.27 24.71 9.75
C ARG A 55 -5.67 24.12 11.10
N VAL A 56 -6.22 22.91 11.12
CA VAL A 56 -6.57 22.21 12.37
C VAL A 56 -6.01 20.78 12.32
N GLY A 57 -4.95 20.52 13.10
CA GLY A 57 -4.49 19.17 13.42
C GLY A 57 -2.99 19.05 13.67
N SER A 58 -2.60 18.23 14.65
CA SER A 58 -1.22 17.82 14.88
C SER A 58 -0.96 16.47 14.21
N THR A 59 -0.14 16.42 13.16
CA THR A 59 0.32 15.16 12.55
C THR A 59 1.43 14.51 13.38
N PRO A 60 1.46 13.17 13.51
CA PRO A 60 2.56 12.51 14.18
C PRO A 60 3.86 12.68 13.37
N GLU A 61 4.93 13.14 14.02
CA GLU A 61 6.27 13.17 13.44
C GLU A 61 6.77 11.73 13.20
N VAL A 62 6.74 11.28 11.95
CA VAL A 62 7.27 9.97 11.54
C VAL A 62 8.48 10.19 10.66
N SER A 63 9.64 9.70 11.11
CA SER A 63 10.85 9.72 10.31
C SER A 63 10.77 8.69 9.17
N THR A 64 11.18 9.11 7.97
CA THR A 64 11.21 8.26 6.77
C THR A 64 12.09 7.02 6.96
N VAL A 65 13.23 7.19 7.62
CA VAL A 65 14.18 6.10 7.91
C VAL A 65 13.54 5.07 8.85
N ASP A 66 12.82 5.53 9.87
CA ASP A 66 12.19 4.66 10.86
C ASP A 66 11.09 3.82 10.21
N ALA A 67 10.28 4.42 9.33
CA ALA A 67 9.25 3.71 8.58
C ALA A 67 9.82 2.66 7.60
N MET A 68 10.93 2.96 6.90
CA MET A 68 11.60 1.97 6.05
C MET A 68 12.20 0.83 6.86
N LEU A 69 12.76 1.12 8.04
CA LEU A 69 13.26 0.09 8.95
C LEU A 69 12.12 -0.75 9.52
N ASP A 70 10.97 -0.15 9.84
CA ASP A 70 9.78 -0.87 10.29
C ASP A 70 9.22 -1.78 9.22
N LEU A 71 9.31 -1.42 7.94
CA LEU A 71 8.97 -2.31 6.83
C LEU A 71 9.81 -3.60 6.89
N ILE A 72 11.13 -3.46 7.02
CA ILE A 72 12.06 -4.59 7.11
C ILE A 72 11.80 -5.41 8.38
N ARG A 73 11.57 -4.75 9.54
CA ARG A 73 11.25 -5.44 10.79
C ARG A 73 9.95 -6.24 10.68
N ASN A 74 8.93 -5.68 10.02
CA ASN A 74 7.67 -6.38 9.79
C ASN A 74 7.79 -7.55 8.80
N MET A 75 8.77 -7.56 7.89
CA MET A 75 9.03 -8.75 7.03
C MET A 75 9.47 -9.98 7.84
N PHE A 76 10.08 -9.78 9.02
CA PHE A 76 10.59 -10.86 9.88
C PHE A 76 9.99 -10.73 11.29
N PRO A 77 8.71 -11.09 11.49
CA PRO A 77 8.06 -10.93 12.78
C PRO A 77 8.72 -11.81 13.86
N GLU A 78 8.88 -11.25 15.07
CA GLU A 78 9.43 -11.97 16.22
C GLU A 78 8.54 -13.16 16.63
N ASN A 79 7.24 -13.06 16.38
CA ASN A 79 6.26 -14.10 16.68
C ASN A 79 5.16 -14.19 15.61
N LEU A 80 4.97 -15.38 15.04
CA LEU A 80 3.97 -15.62 13.99
C LEU A 80 2.52 -15.55 14.48
N VAL A 81 2.26 -15.98 15.72
CA VAL A 81 0.91 -15.89 16.30
C VAL A 81 0.55 -14.43 16.53
N GLN A 82 1.50 -13.66 17.05
CA GLN A 82 1.34 -12.22 17.24
C GLN A 82 1.14 -11.47 15.92
N ALA A 83 1.88 -11.86 14.87
CA ALA A 83 1.74 -11.27 13.53
C ALA A 83 0.31 -11.38 12.93
N CYS A 84 -0.50 -12.34 13.41
CA CYS A 84 -1.89 -12.47 12.99
C CYS A 84 -2.80 -11.33 13.48
N PHE A 85 -2.39 -10.54 14.46
CA PHE A 85 -3.20 -9.46 15.03
C PHE A 85 -2.42 -8.20 15.43
N GLN A 86 -1.08 -8.19 15.37
CA GLN A 86 -0.24 -7.03 15.68
C GLN A 86 0.86 -6.80 14.65
N GLN A 87 1.26 -5.54 14.51
CA GLN A 87 2.35 -5.07 13.64
C GLN A 87 3.33 -4.18 14.42
N TYR A 88 4.61 -4.22 14.04
CA TYR A 88 5.68 -3.48 14.69
C TYR A 88 5.71 -2.04 14.18
N LYS A 89 5.82 -1.08 15.10
CA LYS A 89 5.97 0.35 14.79
C LYS A 89 6.98 0.98 15.75
N THR A 90 7.84 1.82 15.22
CA THR A 90 8.76 2.63 16.03
C THR A 90 8.16 3.99 16.35
N LYS A 91 8.48 4.46 17.55
CA LYS A 91 8.14 5.79 18.03
C LYS A 91 9.41 6.44 18.59
N ARG A 92 9.63 7.71 18.26
CA ARG A 92 10.66 8.52 18.89
C ARG A 92 10.10 9.13 20.16
N GLU A 93 10.74 8.85 21.28
CA GLU A 93 10.44 9.49 22.57
C GLU A 93 11.60 10.42 22.92
N LYS A 94 11.29 11.64 23.34
CA LYS A 94 12.30 12.58 23.83
C LYS A 94 12.92 11.99 25.09
N VAL A 95 14.25 11.87 25.11
CA VAL A 95 14.96 11.50 26.34
C VAL A 95 14.96 12.75 27.20
N GLU A 96 14.06 12.81 28.16
CA GLU A 96 14.16 13.83 29.21
C GLU A 96 15.52 13.62 29.89
N ALA A 97 16.36 14.66 29.87
CA ALA A 97 17.61 14.66 30.61
C ALA A 97 17.27 14.42 32.07
N THR A 98 17.51 13.21 32.55
CA THR A 98 17.46 12.91 33.98
C THR A 98 18.45 13.85 34.66
N THR A 99 17.95 14.91 35.29
CA THR A 99 18.69 15.56 36.37
C THR A 99 18.89 14.48 37.41
N GLY A 100 20.07 13.86 37.41
CA GLY A 100 20.48 12.91 38.44
C GLY A 100 20.36 13.61 39.78
N LEU A 101 19.34 13.27 40.55
CA LEU A 101 19.29 13.56 41.97
C LEU A 101 20.35 12.67 42.62
N ASP A 102 21.55 13.22 42.78
CA ASP A 102 22.52 12.68 43.71
C ASP A 102 21.90 12.66 45.10
N LYS A 103 21.89 11.47 45.72
CA LYS A 103 21.33 11.20 47.06
C LYS A 103 22.11 11.84 48.21
N ASN A 104 22.90 12.88 47.97
CA ASN A 104 23.50 13.70 49.01
C ASN A 104 23.30 15.16 48.63
N GLY A 105 22.43 15.85 49.37
CA GLY A 105 22.03 17.24 49.10
C GLY A 105 23.20 18.23 49.23
N SER A 106 23.97 18.38 48.17
CA SER A 106 24.87 19.51 47.96
C SER A 106 24.67 20.04 46.55
N THR A 107 24.04 21.20 46.46
CA THR A 107 23.92 22.03 45.26
C THR A 107 25.33 22.52 44.88
N LEU A 108 25.96 21.89 43.90
CA LEU A 108 27.12 22.47 43.23
C LEU A 108 26.58 23.34 42.10
N THR A 109 26.56 24.65 42.36
CA THR A 109 26.47 25.67 41.34
C THR A 109 27.81 25.71 40.62
N GLU A 110 27.91 25.08 39.45
CA GLU A 110 28.96 25.45 38.50
C GLU A 110 28.52 26.74 37.80
N GLU A 111 29.24 27.83 38.08
CA GLU A 111 29.04 29.13 37.45
C GLU A 111 29.26 29.08 35.93
N PRO A 112 28.54 29.90 35.14
CA PRO A 112 28.71 29.93 33.70
C PRO A 112 29.95 30.77 33.35
N VAL A 113 31.08 30.10 33.05
CA VAL A 113 32.19 30.78 32.37
C VAL A 113 31.81 30.94 30.90
N THR A 114 31.65 32.20 30.53
CA THR A 114 31.44 32.73 29.17
C THR A 114 32.31 32.04 28.12
N THR A 115 31.68 31.28 27.21
CA THR A 115 32.03 31.30 25.79
C THR A 115 30.73 31.19 25.01
N ALA A 116 30.42 32.23 24.23
CA ALA A 116 29.29 32.22 23.32
C ALA A 116 29.56 31.26 22.17
N THR A 117 29.21 30.00 22.37
CA THR A 117 28.78 29.10 21.30
C THR A 117 27.31 28.86 21.56
N THR A 118 26.45 29.33 20.65
CA THR A 118 25.09 28.84 20.50
C THR A 118 25.16 27.34 20.24
N ALA A 119 25.27 26.55 21.32
CA ALA A 119 24.97 25.14 21.30
C ALA A 119 23.45 25.08 21.26
N GLU A 120 22.90 24.89 20.07
CA GLU A 120 21.56 24.32 19.93
C GLU A 120 21.54 23.10 20.85
N ALA A 121 20.69 23.12 21.88
CA ALA A 121 20.46 21.95 22.71
C ALA A 121 19.90 20.87 21.77
N SER A 122 20.79 19.98 21.29
CA SER A 122 20.39 18.85 20.48
C SER A 122 19.49 17.98 21.34
N GLU A 123 18.18 18.06 21.12
CA GLU A 123 17.24 17.18 21.80
C GLU A 123 17.61 15.73 21.47
N GLU A 124 17.98 14.94 22.48
CA GLU A 124 18.26 13.52 22.30
C GLU A 124 16.93 12.74 22.24
N TYR A 125 16.71 12.02 21.15
CA TYR A 125 15.55 11.16 20.97
C TYR A 125 15.97 9.69 21.12
N LYS A 126 15.16 8.91 21.84
CA LYS A 126 15.28 7.45 21.92
C LYS A 126 14.21 6.81 21.04
N ILE A 127 14.65 5.88 20.20
CA ILE A 127 13.75 5.05 19.40
C ILE A 127 13.22 3.93 20.30
N VAL A 128 11.90 3.87 20.47
CA VAL A 128 11.20 2.82 21.23
C VAL A 128 10.34 2.02 20.25
N GLY A 129 10.47 0.69 20.31
CA GLY A 129 9.63 -0.23 19.56
C GLY A 129 8.31 -0.49 20.28
N MET A 130 7.20 -0.45 19.56
CA MET A 130 5.88 -0.79 20.07
C MET A 130 5.13 -1.70 19.09
N TYR A 131 4.25 -2.54 19.62
CA TYR A 131 3.33 -3.33 18.82
C TYR A 131 1.99 -2.61 18.76
N SER A 132 1.57 -2.25 17.54
CA SER A 132 0.24 -1.70 17.27
C SER A 132 -0.72 -2.78 16.81
N ASP A 133 -2.00 -2.61 17.14
CA ASP A 133 -3.06 -3.52 16.71
C ASP A 133 -3.25 -3.46 15.19
N GLY A 134 -3.40 -4.62 14.55
CA GLY A 134 -3.46 -4.76 13.09
C GLY A 134 -2.65 -5.94 12.57
N ILE A 135 -3.17 -6.62 11.55
CA ILE A 135 -2.53 -7.82 10.98
C ILE A 135 -1.25 -7.46 10.24
N ASN A 136 -0.11 -8.07 10.59
CA ASN A 136 1.12 -7.97 9.84
C ASN A 136 1.10 -8.92 8.62
N VAL A 137 0.37 -8.52 7.58
CA VAL A 137 0.21 -9.30 6.35
C VAL A 137 1.57 -9.54 5.66
N LEU A 138 2.46 -8.55 5.65
CA LEU A 138 3.76 -8.66 4.99
C LEU A 138 4.64 -9.75 5.60
N GLY A 139 4.76 -9.78 6.92
CA GLY A 139 5.51 -10.81 7.64
C GLY A 139 4.92 -12.22 7.43
N LEU A 140 3.60 -12.33 7.44
CA LEU A 140 2.91 -13.59 7.14
C LEU A 140 3.18 -14.06 5.70
N ILE A 141 3.19 -13.15 4.71
CA ILE A 141 3.52 -13.47 3.32
C ILE A 141 4.95 -13.99 3.21
N VAL A 142 5.93 -13.26 3.74
CA VAL A 142 7.36 -13.65 3.69
C VAL A 142 7.56 -15.02 4.33
N PHE A 143 6.97 -15.26 5.51
CA PHE A 143 7.00 -16.56 6.16
C PHE A 143 6.37 -17.66 5.30
N CYS A 144 5.17 -17.42 4.75
CA CYS A 144 4.47 -18.39 3.91
C CYS A 144 5.23 -18.73 2.63
N LEU A 145 5.93 -17.75 2.03
CA LEU A 145 6.78 -17.95 0.86
C LEU A 145 7.96 -18.86 1.21
N VAL A 146 8.74 -18.52 2.25
CA VAL A 146 9.90 -19.31 2.66
C VAL A 146 9.49 -20.72 3.06
N PHE A 147 8.47 -20.85 3.90
CA PHE A 147 7.97 -22.16 4.35
C PHE A 147 7.40 -22.98 3.18
N GLY A 148 6.67 -22.35 2.26
CA GLY A 148 6.17 -22.98 1.04
C GLY A 148 7.28 -23.57 0.19
N VAL A 149 8.39 -22.84 0.00
CA VAL A 149 9.58 -23.35 -0.70
C VAL A 149 10.21 -24.52 0.05
N VAL A 150 10.29 -24.45 1.39
CA VAL A 150 10.87 -25.52 2.21
C VAL A 150 10.06 -26.81 2.09
N ILE A 151 8.73 -26.76 2.28
CA ILE A 151 7.89 -27.96 2.19
C ILE A 151 7.86 -28.54 0.77
N GLY A 152 7.93 -27.70 -0.28
CA GLY A 152 8.05 -28.17 -1.66
C GLY A 152 9.37 -28.92 -1.91
N LYS A 153 10.48 -28.45 -1.30
CA LYS A 153 11.78 -29.12 -1.38
C LYS A 153 11.89 -30.41 -0.55
N MET A 154 10.98 -30.65 0.39
CA MET A 154 10.99 -31.86 1.22
C MET A 154 10.51 -33.13 0.49
N GLY A 155 10.04 -33.00 -0.77
CA GLY A 155 9.56 -34.12 -1.58
C GLY A 155 8.39 -34.84 -0.92
N GLU A 156 8.41 -36.18 -0.93
CA GLU A 156 7.32 -37.01 -0.37
C GLU A 156 6.97 -36.70 1.09
N LYS A 157 7.97 -36.32 1.92
CA LYS A 157 7.73 -35.96 3.32
C LYS A 157 6.94 -34.65 3.47
N GLY A 158 7.06 -33.74 2.50
CA GLY A 158 6.35 -32.47 2.48
C GLY A 158 4.91 -32.59 1.96
N GLN A 159 4.60 -33.66 1.22
CA GLN A 159 3.32 -33.81 0.52
C GLN A 159 2.11 -33.74 1.46
N VAL A 160 2.19 -34.36 2.63
CA VAL A 160 1.12 -34.33 3.65
C VAL A 160 0.74 -32.90 4.07
N LEU A 161 1.74 -32.01 4.18
CA LEU A 161 1.50 -30.61 4.54
C LEU A 161 0.92 -29.84 3.36
N VAL A 162 1.40 -30.11 2.14
CA VAL A 162 0.86 -29.50 0.92
C VAL A 162 -0.62 -29.85 0.74
N ASP A 163 -0.99 -31.11 0.92
CA ASP A 163 -2.37 -31.59 0.82
C ASP A 163 -3.26 -30.99 1.91
N PHE A 164 -2.74 -30.91 3.15
CA PHE A 164 -3.43 -30.22 4.25
C PHE A 164 -3.74 -28.76 3.91
N PHE A 165 -2.74 -27.99 3.46
CA PHE A 165 -2.95 -26.58 3.11
C PHE A 165 -3.85 -26.40 1.87
N ASN A 166 -3.82 -27.34 0.92
CA ASN A 166 -4.74 -27.35 -0.21
C ASN A 166 -6.20 -27.54 0.24
N ALA A 167 -6.45 -28.53 1.10
CA ALA A 167 -7.77 -28.78 1.65
C ALA A 167 -8.28 -27.60 2.48
N LEU A 168 -7.40 -27.01 3.30
CA LEU A 168 -7.73 -25.81 4.08
C LEU A 168 -8.10 -24.64 3.18
N ASN A 169 -7.33 -24.40 2.11
CA ASN A 169 -7.62 -23.33 1.15
C ASN A 169 -8.98 -23.54 0.46
N GLU A 170 -9.29 -24.77 0.03
CA GLU A 170 -10.59 -25.09 -0.56
C GLU A 170 -11.75 -24.85 0.42
N ALA A 171 -11.59 -25.24 1.68
CA ALA A 171 -12.57 -24.96 2.73
C ALA A 171 -12.77 -23.46 2.94
N THR A 172 -11.69 -22.67 2.99
CA THR A 172 -11.77 -21.21 3.10
C THR A 172 -12.51 -20.58 1.92
N MET A 173 -12.28 -21.07 0.69
CA MET A 173 -13.00 -20.58 -0.49
C MET A 173 -14.52 -20.84 -0.41
N ARG A 174 -14.95 -21.95 0.18
CA ARG A 174 -16.39 -22.19 0.43
C ARG A 174 -16.98 -21.23 1.45
N ILE A 175 -16.25 -20.90 2.51
CA ILE A 175 -16.69 -19.91 3.50
C ILE A 175 -16.84 -18.53 2.84
N VAL A 176 -15.89 -18.17 1.98
CA VAL A 176 -15.93 -16.91 1.21
C VAL A 176 -17.20 -16.85 0.36
N GLN A 177 -17.59 -17.95 -0.30
CA GLN A 177 -18.83 -17.99 -1.07
C GLN A 177 -20.06 -17.65 -0.22
N ILE A 178 -20.11 -18.10 1.04
CA ILE A 178 -21.20 -17.78 1.96
C ILE A 178 -21.21 -16.28 2.30
N ILE A 179 -20.05 -15.70 2.60
CA ILE A 179 -19.91 -14.26 2.91
C ILE A 179 -20.36 -13.40 1.70
N MET A 180 -20.08 -13.86 0.48
CA MET A 180 -20.51 -13.17 -0.75
C MET A 180 -22.03 -13.02 -0.88
N TRP A 181 -22.82 -13.93 -0.29
CA TRP A 181 -24.28 -13.81 -0.28
C TRP A 181 -24.77 -12.68 0.63
N TYR A 182 -24.05 -12.41 1.73
CA TYR A 182 -24.38 -11.35 2.67
C TYR A 182 -23.88 -9.96 2.22
N MET A 183 -22.85 -9.94 1.37
CA MET A 183 -22.19 -8.72 0.92
C MET A 183 -23.13 -7.59 0.43
N PRO A 184 -24.17 -7.84 -0.39
CA PRO A 184 -25.03 -6.77 -0.89
C PRO A 184 -25.69 -5.92 0.20
N ILE A 185 -25.96 -6.51 1.38
CA ILE A 185 -26.56 -5.80 2.51
C ILE A 185 -25.52 -4.90 3.19
N GLY A 186 -24.32 -5.42 3.48
CA GLY A 186 -23.24 -4.64 4.09
C GLY A 186 -22.81 -3.44 3.24
N ILE A 187 -22.85 -3.60 1.91
CA ILE A 187 -22.59 -2.57 0.91
C ILE A 187 -23.47 -1.33 1.11
N VAL A 188 -24.78 -1.52 1.30
CA VAL A 188 -25.74 -0.40 1.44
C VAL A 188 -25.42 0.46 2.66
N PHE A 189 -25.15 -0.17 3.80
CA PHE A 189 -24.84 0.54 5.05
C PHE A 189 -23.49 1.27 5.00
N LEU A 190 -22.47 0.69 4.35
CA LEU A 190 -21.15 1.32 4.20
C LEU A 190 -21.19 2.58 3.32
N ILE A 191 -22.04 2.61 2.29
CA ILE A 191 -22.25 3.84 1.48
C ILE A 191 -23.01 4.87 2.29
N ALA A 192 -24.12 4.47 2.92
CA ALA A 192 -24.99 5.39 3.66
C ALA A 192 -24.23 6.09 4.81
N GLY A 193 -23.40 5.35 5.56
CA GLY A 193 -22.64 5.92 6.67
C GLY A 193 -21.63 6.99 6.24
N LYS A 194 -21.02 6.85 5.06
CA LYS A 194 -19.97 7.78 4.60
C LYS A 194 -20.48 9.05 3.94
N ILE A 195 -21.70 9.03 3.40
CA ILE A 195 -22.32 10.22 2.81
C ILE A 195 -22.70 11.27 3.88
N ILE A 196 -22.87 10.88 5.13
CA ILE A 196 -23.30 11.76 6.24
C ILE A 196 -22.18 12.65 6.78
N GLU A 197 -20.90 12.32 6.55
CA GLU A 197 -19.73 12.96 7.20
C GLU A 197 -19.24 14.28 6.53
N VAL A 198 -19.99 14.88 5.58
CA VAL A 198 -19.44 15.94 4.70
C VAL A 198 -20.24 17.25 4.81
N GLU A 199 -19.61 18.34 5.26
CA GLU A 199 -20.32 19.57 5.69
C GLU A 199 -19.91 20.93 5.04
N ASP A 200 -18.85 21.07 4.22
CA ASP A 200 -18.34 22.42 3.84
C ASP A 200 -18.18 22.68 2.32
N TRP A 201 -18.36 23.92 1.82
CA TRP A 201 -18.60 24.19 0.37
C TRP A 201 -17.46 24.90 -0.40
N GLU A 202 -16.54 25.62 0.27
CA GLU A 202 -15.51 26.44 -0.40
C GLU A 202 -14.15 25.71 -0.56
N ILE A 203 -13.72 24.98 0.48
CA ILE A 203 -12.62 24.00 0.44
C ILE A 203 -12.87 22.96 -0.66
N PHE A 204 -14.13 22.65 -0.92
CA PHE A 204 -14.59 21.72 -1.95
C PHE A 204 -14.14 22.03 -3.38
N ARG A 205 -13.87 23.29 -3.74
CA ARG A 205 -13.44 23.60 -5.12
C ARG A 205 -12.00 23.16 -5.38
N LYS A 206 -11.08 23.47 -4.45
CA LYS A 206 -9.67 23.06 -4.53
C LYS A 206 -9.53 21.56 -4.33
N LEU A 207 -10.19 21.00 -3.31
CA LEU A 207 -10.23 19.55 -3.10
C LEU A 207 -10.96 18.84 -4.24
N GLY A 208 -11.96 19.44 -4.85
CA GLY A 208 -12.68 18.88 -6.00
C GLY A 208 -11.79 18.76 -7.25
N LEU A 209 -10.95 19.76 -7.52
CA LEU A 209 -9.98 19.69 -8.62
C LEU A 209 -8.86 18.67 -8.34
N TYR A 210 -8.41 18.58 -7.08
CA TYR A 210 -7.51 17.52 -6.63
C TYR A 210 -8.15 16.12 -6.81
N MET A 211 -9.39 15.92 -6.36
CA MET A 211 -10.13 14.68 -6.53
C MET A 211 -10.30 14.34 -8.01
N ALA A 212 -10.65 15.31 -8.85
CA ALA A 212 -10.75 15.11 -10.29
C ALA A 212 -9.40 14.69 -10.91
N THR A 213 -8.29 15.25 -10.42
CA THR A 213 -6.93 14.87 -10.86
C THR A 213 -6.61 13.43 -10.48
N VAL A 214 -6.87 13.03 -9.23
CA VAL A 214 -6.65 11.64 -8.78
C VAL A 214 -7.57 10.67 -9.54
N LEU A 215 -8.86 10.94 -9.61
CA LEU A 215 -9.84 10.07 -10.27
C LEU A 215 -9.57 9.94 -11.77
N SER A 216 -9.17 11.02 -12.46
CA SER A 216 -8.77 10.96 -13.86
C SER A 216 -7.49 10.16 -14.06
N GLY A 217 -6.50 10.31 -13.17
CA GLY A 217 -5.29 9.49 -13.17
C GLY A 217 -5.58 8.00 -12.99
N LEU A 218 -6.39 7.65 -11.99
CA LEU A 218 -6.85 6.28 -11.76
C LEU A 218 -7.65 5.73 -12.96
N ALA A 219 -8.52 6.53 -13.55
CA ALA A 219 -9.30 6.13 -14.73
C ALA A 219 -8.39 5.89 -15.94
N ILE A 220 -7.45 6.78 -16.24
CA ILE A 220 -6.51 6.62 -17.36
C ILE A 220 -5.61 5.40 -17.12
N HIS A 221 -5.10 5.22 -15.90
CA HIS A 221 -4.24 4.08 -15.58
C HIS A 221 -4.99 2.75 -15.75
N SER A 222 -6.21 2.66 -15.21
CA SER A 222 -7.02 1.42 -15.24
C SER A 222 -7.66 1.09 -16.58
N THR A 223 -8.02 2.10 -17.40
CA THR A 223 -8.72 1.88 -18.68
C THR A 223 -7.82 1.95 -19.91
N VAL A 224 -6.68 2.64 -19.82
CA VAL A 224 -5.75 2.80 -20.95
C VAL A 224 -4.46 2.05 -20.68
N ILE A 225 -3.73 2.37 -19.60
CA ILE A 225 -2.37 1.87 -19.38
C ILE A 225 -2.35 0.37 -19.10
N LEU A 226 -3.07 -0.09 -18.06
CA LEU A 226 -3.09 -1.52 -17.70
C LEU A 226 -3.65 -2.40 -18.84
N PRO A 227 -4.77 -2.04 -19.50
CA PRO A 227 -5.27 -2.78 -20.66
C PRO A 227 -4.30 -2.79 -21.84
N LEU A 228 -3.56 -1.69 -22.09
CA LEU A 228 -2.56 -1.62 -23.16
C LEU A 228 -1.37 -2.56 -22.86
N ILE A 229 -0.86 -2.56 -21.63
CA ILE A 229 0.21 -3.49 -21.21
C ILE A 229 -0.26 -4.94 -21.40
N TYR A 230 -1.48 -5.26 -20.94
CA TYR A 230 -2.07 -6.59 -21.13
C TYR A 230 -2.21 -6.95 -22.62
N LEU A 231 -2.69 -6.03 -23.46
CA LEU A 231 -2.85 -6.26 -24.89
C LEU A 231 -1.51 -6.51 -25.59
N ILE A 232 -0.46 -5.76 -25.26
CA ILE A 232 0.87 -5.90 -25.87
C ILE A 232 1.48 -7.27 -25.52
N ILE A 233 1.40 -7.69 -24.26
CA ILE A 233 2.05 -8.92 -23.78
C ILE A 233 1.18 -10.16 -24.06
N VAL A 234 -0.09 -10.12 -23.68
CA VAL A 234 -1.01 -11.27 -23.75
C VAL A 234 -1.64 -11.42 -25.14
N ARG A 235 -1.78 -10.30 -25.88
CA ARG A 235 -2.42 -10.26 -27.21
C ARG A 235 -3.85 -10.82 -27.20
N LYS A 236 -4.57 -10.59 -26.10
CA LYS A 236 -5.99 -10.91 -25.93
C LYS A 236 -6.75 -9.63 -25.55
N ASN A 237 -8.08 -9.65 -25.70
CA ASN A 237 -8.92 -8.52 -25.36
C ASN A 237 -8.93 -8.29 -23.83
N PRO A 238 -8.38 -7.17 -23.32
CA PRO A 238 -8.29 -6.88 -21.89
C PRO A 238 -9.65 -6.59 -21.25
N PHE A 239 -10.61 -6.03 -21.98
CA PHE A 239 -11.91 -5.67 -21.44
C PHE A 239 -12.78 -6.90 -21.13
N ARG A 240 -12.63 -7.98 -21.90
CA ARG A 240 -13.27 -9.27 -21.56
C ARG A 240 -12.72 -9.84 -20.26
N PHE A 241 -11.41 -9.74 -20.06
CA PHE A 241 -10.77 -10.15 -18.81
C PHE A 241 -11.24 -9.31 -17.62
N ALA A 242 -11.28 -7.98 -17.77
CA ALA A 242 -11.78 -7.06 -16.76
C ALA A 242 -13.26 -7.31 -16.41
N MET A 243 -14.09 -7.67 -17.41
CA MET A 243 -15.49 -8.02 -17.18
C MET A 243 -15.64 -9.30 -16.33
N GLY A 244 -14.74 -10.27 -16.49
CA GLY A 244 -14.65 -11.44 -15.61
C GLY A 244 -14.33 -11.06 -14.16
N MET A 245 -13.63 -9.94 -13.94
CA MET A 245 -13.26 -9.43 -12.62
C MET A 245 -14.29 -8.46 -12.01
N ALA A 246 -15.38 -8.12 -12.71
CA ALA A 246 -16.32 -7.07 -12.29
C ALA A 246 -16.84 -7.23 -10.85
N GLN A 247 -17.09 -8.47 -10.41
CA GLN A 247 -17.55 -8.73 -9.05
C GLN A 247 -16.48 -8.41 -8.01
N ALA A 248 -15.21 -8.75 -8.26
CA ALA A 248 -14.11 -8.39 -7.37
C ALA A 248 -13.86 -6.88 -7.34
N LEU A 249 -13.94 -6.20 -8.49
CA LEU A 249 -13.78 -4.74 -8.57
C LEU A 249 -14.89 -4.01 -7.80
N LEU A 250 -16.14 -4.46 -7.92
CA LEU A 250 -17.25 -3.95 -7.13
C LEU A 250 -17.03 -4.20 -5.63
N THR A 251 -16.61 -5.40 -5.23
CA THR A 251 -16.28 -5.68 -3.83
C THR A 251 -15.17 -4.75 -3.30
N ALA A 252 -14.10 -4.54 -4.07
CA ALA A 252 -12.99 -3.67 -3.74
C ALA A 252 -13.46 -2.22 -3.53
N LEU A 253 -14.27 -1.70 -4.45
CA LEU A 253 -14.86 -0.36 -4.35
C LEU A 253 -15.72 -0.17 -3.08
N MET A 254 -16.36 -1.26 -2.65
CA MET A 254 -17.28 -1.23 -1.54
C MET A 254 -16.62 -1.34 -0.17
N ILE A 255 -15.69 -2.30 -0.04
CA ILE A 255 -14.99 -2.60 1.21
C ILE A 255 -13.78 -1.66 1.41
N SER A 256 -13.23 -1.09 0.32
CA SER A 256 -12.03 -0.23 0.35
C SER A 256 -10.80 -0.94 0.94
N SER A 257 -10.68 -2.26 0.72
CA SER A 257 -9.52 -3.05 1.12
C SER A 257 -9.20 -4.12 0.09
N SER A 258 -7.96 -4.10 -0.43
CA SER A 258 -7.44 -5.10 -1.37
C SER A 258 -7.30 -6.47 -0.69
N SER A 259 -6.81 -6.49 0.56
CA SER A 259 -6.64 -7.73 1.33
C SER A 259 -7.97 -8.40 1.66
N ALA A 260 -9.00 -7.61 2.02
CA ALA A 260 -10.34 -8.15 2.30
C ALA A 260 -11.05 -8.65 1.02
N THR A 261 -10.70 -8.09 -0.14
CA THR A 261 -11.28 -8.48 -1.44
C THR A 261 -10.59 -9.69 -2.06
N LEU A 262 -9.37 -10.02 -1.61
CA LEU A 262 -8.52 -11.06 -2.18
C LEU A 262 -9.24 -12.40 -2.44
N PRO A 263 -10.10 -12.93 -1.54
CA PRO A 263 -10.81 -14.17 -1.82
C PRO A 263 -11.81 -14.10 -3.00
N VAL A 264 -12.41 -12.93 -3.22
CA VAL A 264 -13.31 -12.69 -4.35
C VAL A 264 -12.53 -12.59 -5.65
N THR A 265 -11.36 -11.94 -5.58
CA THR A 265 -10.40 -11.84 -6.69
C THR A 265 -9.94 -13.22 -7.14
N PHE A 266 -9.60 -14.11 -6.20
CA PHE A 266 -9.26 -15.50 -6.48
C PHE A 266 -10.34 -16.21 -7.30
N ARG A 267 -11.58 -16.19 -6.81
CA ARG A 267 -12.70 -16.85 -7.48
C ARG A 267 -12.92 -16.30 -8.89
N CYS A 268 -12.89 -14.98 -9.06
CA CYS A 268 -13.09 -14.38 -10.38
C CYS A 268 -11.95 -14.71 -11.36
N ALA A 269 -10.70 -14.71 -10.89
CA ALA A 269 -9.56 -15.06 -11.71
C ALA A 269 -9.58 -16.54 -12.15
N GLU A 270 -9.87 -17.46 -11.23
CA GLU A 270 -9.84 -18.89 -11.47
C GLU A 270 -11.09 -19.41 -12.20
N GLU A 271 -12.29 -18.97 -11.81
CA GLU A 271 -13.55 -19.54 -12.34
C GLU A 271 -14.09 -18.79 -13.56
N LYS A 272 -13.90 -17.46 -13.65
CA LYS A 272 -14.44 -16.66 -14.77
C LYS A 272 -13.41 -16.40 -15.86
N ASN A 273 -12.14 -16.20 -15.47
CA ASN A 273 -11.05 -15.93 -16.39
C ASN A 273 -10.16 -17.15 -16.67
N PHE A 274 -10.40 -18.27 -15.99
CA PHE A 274 -9.72 -19.56 -16.19
C PHE A 274 -8.19 -19.49 -16.06
N ILE A 275 -7.70 -18.66 -15.13
CA ILE A 275 -6.26 -18.56 -14.86
C ILE A 275 -5.80 -19.73 -14.01
N ASP A 276 -4.62 -20.26 -14.31
CA ASP A 276 -4.02 -21.37 -13.55
C ASP A 276 -3.88 -21.07 -12.06
N LYS A 277 -4.37 -21.98 -11.21
CA LYS A 277 -4.37 -21.86 -9.75
C LYS A 277 -2.97 -21.69 -9.16
N ARG A 278 -1.95 -22.25 -9.80
CA ARG A 278 -0.54 -22.13 -9.38
C ARG A 278 -0.07 -20.68 -9.49
N ILE A 279 -0.50 -19.97 -10.54
CA ILE A 279 -0.18 -18.56 -10.75
C ILE A 279 -0.99 -17.67 -9.81
N THR A 280 -2.32 -17.84 -9.75
CA THR A 280 -3.19 -16.99 -8.91
C THR A 280 -2.78 -17.04 -7.44
N ARG A 281 -2.48 -18.24 -6.91
CA ARG A 281 -2.12 -18.47 -5.49
C ARG A 281 -0.77 -17.90 -5.08
N PHE A 282 0.06 -17.54 -6.05
CA PHE A 282 1.32 -16.85 -5.86
C PHE A 282 1.17 -15.34 -6.09
N VAL A 283 0.68 -14.96 -7.27
CA VAL A 283 0.65 -13.57 -7.75
C VAL A 283 -0.32 -12.72 -6.92
N LEU A 284 -1.59 -13.14 -6.75
CA LEU A 284 -2.60 -12.28 -6.10
C LEU A 284 -2.27 -11.92 -4.63
N PRO A 285 -1.82 -12.85 -3.76
CA PRO A 285 -1.48 -12.49 -2.38
C PRO A 285 -0.27 -11.57 -2.26
N VAL A 286 0.71 -11.74 -3.14
CA VAL A 286 1.91 -10.87 -3.16
C VAL A 286 1.54 -9.49 -3.70
N GLY A 287 0.73 -9.43 -4.76
CA GLY A 287 0.22 -8.19 -5.33
C GLY A 287 -0.60 -7.37 -4.35
N ALA A 288 -1.49 -8.01 -3.57
CA ALA A 288 -2.36 -7.33 -2.62
C ALA A 288 -1.65 -6.48 -1.55
N THR A 289 -0.35 -6.73 -1.33
CA THR A 289 0.50 -5.91 -0.45
C THR A 289 1.55 -5.09 -1.19
N ILE A 290 2.13 -5.60 -2.28
CA ILE A 290 3.28 -4.95 -2.93
C ILE A 290 2.83 -4.04 -4.07
N ASN A 291 1.81 -4.44 -4.84
CA ASN A 291 1.39 -3.78 -6.05
C ASN A 291 0.22 -2.83 -5.80
N MET A 292 0.54 -1.62 -5.38
CA MET A 292 -0.44 -0.59 -5.05
C MET A 292 -0.37 0.59 -6.01
N ASP A 293 -0.60 0.34 -7.31
CA ASP A 293 -0.55 1.33 -8.39
C ASP A 293 -1.38 2.60 -8.07
N GLY A 294 -2.60 2.40 -7.57
CA GLY A 294 -3.52 3.48 -7.23
C GLY A 294 -3.07 4.27 -5.99
N THR A 295 -2.46 3.61 -5.01
CA THR A 295 -1.89 4.27 -3.83
C THR A 295 -0.68 5.12 -4.21
N ALA A 296 0.22 4.59 -5.03
CA ALA A 296 1.42 5.30 -5.47
C ALA A 296 1.07 6.53 -6.33
N LEU A 297 0.10 6.39 -7.26
CA LEU A 297 -0.40 7.52 -8.05
C LEU A 297 -0.99 8.61 -7.14
N TYR A 298 -1.82 8.20 -6.17
CA TYR A 298 -2.41 9.12 -5.19
C TYR A 298 -1.34 9.85 -4.36
N GLU A 299 -0.33 9.13 -3.86
CA GLU A 299 0.76 9.71 -3.06
C GLU A 299 1.53 10.76 -3.85
N ALA A 300 1.85 10.46 -5.11
CA ALA A 300 2.54 11.40 -5.98
C ALA A 300 1.68 12.64 -6.28
N VAL A 301 0.39 12.47 -6.57
CA VAL A 301 -0.53 13.59 -6.84
C VAL A 301 -0.71 14.45 -5.59
N ALA A 302 -0.91 13.85 -4.41
CA ALA A 302 -1.17 14.62 -3.21
C ALA A 302 0.08 15.35 -2.68
N ALA A 303 1.27 14.76 -2.81
CA ALA A 303 2.52 15.44 -2.45
C ALA A 303 2.73 16.71 -3.28
N VAL A 304 2.54 16.63 -4.61
CA VAL A 304 2.66 17.80 -5.48
C VAL A 304 1.52 18.79 -5.26
N PHE A 305 0.31 18.33 -4.96
CA PHE A 305 -0.82 19.19 -4.61
C PHE A 305 -0.54 20.00 -3.33
N ILE A 306 0.01 19.37 -2.28
CA ILE A 306 0.39 20.06 -1.04
C ILE A 306 1.49 21.09 -1.31
N ALA A 307 2.49 20.76 -2.14
CA ALA A 307 3.51 21.74 -2.53
C ALA A 307 2.88 22.97 -3.21
N GLN A 308 1.94 22.74 -4.14
CA GLN A 308 1.22 23.81 -4.83
C GLN A 308 0.34 24.65 -3.89
N LEU A 309 -0.27 24.03 -2.88
CA LEU A 309 -1.08 24.74 -1.88
C LEU A 309 -0.25 25.68 -1.00
N ASN A 310 1.03 25.36 -0.79
CA ASN A 310 1.95 26.17 0.00
C ASN A 310 2.77 27.15 -0.85
N ASP A 311 2.43 27.33 -2.12
CA ASP A 311 3.18 28.14 -3.08
C ASP A 311 4.68 27.74 -3.15
N LEU A 312 4.97 26.45 -2.93
CA LEU A 312 6.32 25.89 -3.03
C LEU A 312 6.57 25.37 -4.44
N GLU A 313 7.57 25.93 -5.12
CA GLU A 313 8.04 25.40 -6.39
C GLU A 313 8.91 24.15 -6.14
N LEU A 314 8.51 23.03 -6.75
CA LEU A 314 9.27 21.79 -6.67
C LEU A 314 10.34 21.76 -7.76
N ASP A 315 11.59 21.56 -7.36
CA ASP A 315 12.67 21.26 -8.30
C ASP A 315 12.56 19.82 -8.86
N ILE A 316 13.20 19.57 -10.00
CA ILE A 316 13.30 18.26 -10.64
C ILE A 316 13.83 17.22 -9.65
N GLY A 317 14.79 17.59 -8.79
CA GLY A 317 15.31 16.70 -7.74
C GLY A 317 14.21 16.25 -6.76
N GLN A 318 13.35 17.17 -6.31
CA GLN A 318 12.24 16.85 -5.41
C GLN A 318 11.17 16.01 -6.10
N ILE A 319 10.88 16.27 -7.39
CA ILE A 319 9.93 15.45 -8.18
C ILE A 319 10.42 14.01 -8.29
N VAL A 320 11.72 13.80 -8.55
CA VAL A 320 12.31 12.45 -8.59
C VAL A 320 12.24 11.79 -7.22
N THR A 321 12.53 12.54 -6.15
CA THR A 321 12.41 12.03 -4.78
C THR A 321 10.98 11.58 -4.48
N ILE A 322 9.96 12.43 -4.75
CA ILE A 322 8.54 12.06 -4.61
C ILE A 322 8.22 10.79 -5.40
N SER A 323 8.73 10.68 -6.63
CA SER A 323 8.46 9.51 -7.47
C SER A 323 9.00 8.21 -6.86
N VAL A 324 10.23 8.24 -6.35
CA VAL A 324 10.89 7.07 -5.77
C VAL A 324 10.27 6.74 -4.41
N THR A 325 10.00 7.75 -3.58
CA THR A 325 9.45 7.56 -2.24
C THR A 325 8.00 7.10 -2.29
N ALA A 326 7.16 7.63 -3.19
CA ALA A 326 5.78 7.14 -3.38
C ALA A 326 5.76 5.68 -3.86
N THR A 327 6.66 5.31 -4.80
CA THR A 327 6.80 3.91 -5.24
C THR A 327 7.22 2.98 -4.09
N ALA A 328 8.14 3.43 -3.24
CA ALA A 328 8.61 2.65 -2.10
C ALA A 328 7.57 2.57 -0.97
N ALA A 329 6.89 3.68 -0.70
CA ALA A 329 5.89 3.81 0.34
C ALA A 329 4.63 3.02 -0.01
N SER A 330 4.25 2.95 -1.29
CA SER A 330 3.12 2.13 -1.74
C SER A 330 3.33 0.63 -1.51
N ILE A 331 4.57 0.14 -1.50
CA ILE A 331 4.90 -1.26 -1.14
C ILE A 331 4.73 -1.48 0.36
N GLY A 332 4.98 -0.45 1.17
CA GLY A 332 4.84 -0.48 2.62
C GLY A 332 3.43 -0.19 3.13
N ALA A 333 2.54 0.31 2.28
CA ALA A 333 1.14 0.49 2.60
C ALA A 333 0.48 -0.88 2.77
N ALA A 334 -0.17 -1.12 3.91
CA ALA A 334 -0.95 -2.34 4.10
C ALA A 334 -2.23 -2.29 3.25
N GLY A 335 -2.72 -3.44 2.78
CA GLY A 335 -3.95 -3.54 1.97
C GLY A 335 -5.24 -3.31 2.76
N VAL A 336 -5.20 -2.45 3.77
CA VAL A 336 -6.28 -2.07 4.69
C VAL A 336 -6.78 -0.66 4.34
N PRO A 337 -8.02 -0.30 4.70
CA PRO A 337 -8.56 1.01 4.41
C PRO A 337 -7.69 2.12 5.02
N GLN A 338 -7.58 3.26 4.33
CA GLN A 338 -6.87 4.46 4.79
C GLN A 338 -5.35 4.29 5.06
N ALA A 339 -4.75 3.15 4.70
CA ALA A 339 -3.31 2.92 4.92
C ALA A 339 -2.42 3.96 4.20
N GLY A 340 -2.89 4.49 3.07
CA GLY A 340 -2.19 5.48 2.25
C GLY A 340 -1.95 6.84 2.93
N LEU A 341 -2.65 7.15 4.03
CA LEU A 341 -2.46 8.41 4.77
C LEU A 341 -1.20 8.39 5.63
N VAL A 342 -0.85 7.24 6.20
CA VAL A 342 0.37 7.08 7.02
C VAL A 342 1.61 7.15 6.14
N THR A 343 1.53 6.53 4.96
CA THR A 343 2.60 6.53 3.96
C THR A 343 2.75 7.89 3.27
N MET A 344 1.69 8.69 3.17
CA MET A 344 1.77 10.09 2.70
C MET A 344 2.72 10.94 3.55
N VAL A 345 2.70 10.81 4.88
CA VAL A 345 3.59 11.55 5.78
C VAL A 345 5.05 11.24 5.48
N ILE A 346 5.35 10.00 5.09
CA ILE A 346 6.71 9.57 4.68
C ILE A 346 7.11 10.31 3.39
N VAL A 347 6.23 10.32 2.38
CA VAL A 347 6.50 10.98 1.10
C VAL A 347 6.72 12.48 1.27
N LEU A 348 5.89 13.17 2.05
CA LEU A 348 6.02 14.61 2.33
C LEU A 348 7.30 14.95 3.10
N SER A 349 7.58 14.19 4.16
CA SER A 349 8.79 14.38 4.97
C SER A 349 10.06 14.18 4.15
N ALA A 350 10.06 13.26 3.18
CA ALA A 350 11.22 13.00 2.34
C ALA A 350 11.62 14.17 1.42
N VAL A 351 10.68 15.08 1.13
CA VAL A 351 10.94 16.29 0.32
C VAL A 351 10.85 17.59 1.12
N GLY A 352 10.67 17.50 2.44
CA GLY A 352 10.61 18.65 3.34
C GLY A 352 9.30 19.44 3.24
N LEU A 353 8.21 18.81 2.82
CA LEU A 353 6.89 19.44 2.79
C LEU A 353 6.17 19.33 4.15
N PRO A 354 5.36 20.33 4.52
CA PRO A 354 4.59 20.33 5.77
C PRO A 354 3.61 19.15 5.83
N ALA A 355 3.81 18.23 6.77
CA ALA A 355 2.96 17.05 6.94
C ALA A 355 1.57 17.39 7.52
N GLU A 356 1.44 18.54 8.19
CA GLU A 356 0.18 19.04 8.76
C GLU A 356 -0.93 19.21 7.71
N ASP A 357 -0.57 19.48 6.45
CA ASP A 357 -1.50 19.65 5.33
C ASP A 357 -2.12 18.32 4.84
N VAL A 358 -1.65 17.16 5.33
CA VAL A 358 -2.31 15.86 5.08
C VAL A 358 -3.75 15.89 5.59
N THR A 359 -4.02 16.64 6.66
CA THR A 359 -5.37 16.78 7.26
C THR A 359 -6.43 17.21 6.25
N LEU A 360 -6.07 18.05 5.28
CA LEU A 360 -6.96 18.48 4.19
C LEU A 360 -7.34 17.31 3.28
N ILE A 361 -6.43 16.37 3.06
CA ILE A 361 -6.67 15.21 2.19
C ILE A 361 -7.53 14.17 2.92
N ILE A 362 -7.40 14.04 4.25
CA ILE A 362 -8.18 13.09 5.06
C ILE A 362 -9.69 13.24 4.80
N ALA A 363 -10.17 14.49 4.67
CA ALA A 363 -11.57 14.80 4.45
C ALA A 363 -12.17 14.18 3.18
N VAL A 364 -11.35 13.94 2.15
CA VAL A 364 -11.77 13.38 0.85
C VAL A 364 -11.23 11.98 0.57
N ASP A 365 -10.30 11.50 1.41
CA ASP A 365 -9.65 10.20 1.24
C ASP A 365 -10.66 9.05 1.25
N TRP A 366 -11.73 9.15 2.04
CA TRP A 366 -12.78 8.12 2.12
C TRP A 366 -13.39 7.74 0.75
N LEU A 367 -13.45 8.69 -0.19
CA LEU A 367 -13.98 8.47 -1.53
C LEU A 367 -12.88 7.99 -2.48
N LEU A 368 -11.70 8.62 -2.42
CA LEU A 368 -10.57 8.27 -3.29
C LEU A 368 -10.05 6.85 -2.99
N ASP A 369 -10.03 6.44 -1.72
CA ASP A 369 -9.61 5.12 -1.25
C ASP A 369 -10.34 3.96 -1.94
N ARG A 370 -11.63 4.14 -2.21
CA ARG A 370 -12.46 3.15 -2.91
C ARG A 370 -11.95 2.89 -4.32
N PHE A 371 -11.66 3.96 -5.06
CA PHE A 371 -11.15 3.87 -6.42
C PHE A 371 -9.70 3.41 -6.45
N ARG A 372 -8.86 3.84 -5.50
CA ARG A 372 -7.47 3.34 -5.36
C ARG A 372 -7.47 1.83 -5.17
N THR A 373 -8.28 1.33 -4.24
CA THR A 373 -8.42 -0.11 -3.98
C THR A 373 -8.85 -0.86 -5.24
N MET A 374 -9.84 -0.33 -5.98
CA MET A 374 -10.30 -0.94 -7.23
C MET A 374 -9.17 -1.04 -8.27
N VAL A 375 -8.34 0.00 -8.42
CA VAL A 375 -7.20 -0.02 -9.36
C VAL A 375 -6.11 -0.98 -8.90
N ASN A 376 -5.79 -1.03 -7.60
CA ASN A 376 -4.82 -1.97 -7.04
C ASN A 376 -5.22 -3.43 -7.35
N VAL A 377 -6.48 -3.78 -7.06
CA VAL A 377 -7.02 -5.12 -7.35
C VAL A 377 -7.05 -5.43 -8.86
N LEU A 378 -7.32 -4.44 -9.71
CA LEU A 378 -7.29 -4.61 -11.16
C LEU A 378 -5.86 -4.84 -11.69
N GLY A 379 -4.88 -4.10 -11.15
CA GLY A 379 -3.45 -4.25 -11.48
C GLY A 379 -2.97 -5.67 -11.19
N ASP A 380 -3.33 -6.20 -10.01
CA ASP A 380 -3.03 -7.58 -9.61
C ASP A 380 -3.68 -8.61 -10.52
N ALA A 381 -4.95 -8.39 -10.84
CA ALA A 381 -5.72 -9.26 -11.72
C ALA A 381 -5.07 -9.35 -13.12
N PHE A 382 -4.75 -8.21 -13.75
CA PHE A 382 -4.03 -8.21 -15.02
C PHE A 382 -2.65 -8.85 -14.91
N GLY A 383 -1.96 -8.66 -13.77
CA GLY A 383 -0.70 -9.31 -13.45
C GLY A 383 -0.80 -10.83 -13.54
N THR A 384 -1.87 -11.44 -13.05
CA THR A 384 -2.05 -12.91 -13.15
C THR A 384 -2.08 -13.39 -14.61
N GLY A 385 -2.82 -12.72 -15.48
CA GLY A 385 -2.92 -13.12 -16.90
C GLY A 385 -1.64 -12.83 -17.70
N ILE A 386 -0.90 -11.77 -17.34
CA ILE A 386 0.40 -11.46 -17.94
C ILE A 386 1.43 -12.52 -17.53
N VAL A 387 1.54 -12.80 -16.23
CA VAL A 387 2.49 -13.78 -15.70
C VAL A 387 2.18 -15.18 -16.21
N GLU A 388 0.90 -15.55 -16.32
CA GLU A 388 0.47 -16.82 -16.94
C GLU A 388 0.95 -16.92 -18.39
N LYS A 389 0.71 -15.90 -19.21
CA LYS A 389 1.16 -15.90 -20.61
C LYS A 389 2.67 -16.06 -20.74
N LEU A 390 3.42 -15.34 -19.91
CA LEU A 390 4.88 -15.38 -19.91
C LEU A 390 5.43 -16.70 -19.36
N SER A 391 4.66 -17.39 -18.52
CA SER A 391 5.08 -18.60 -17.80
C SER A 391 4.53 -19.91 -18.34
N LYS A 392 4.04 -19.91 -19.59
CA LYS A 392 3.49 -21.12 -20.22
C LYS A 392 4.44 -22.30 -20.24
N LYS A 393 5.69 -22.09 -20.61
CA LYS A 393 6.70 -23.17 -20.68
C LYS A 393 6.97 -23.77 -19.31
N GLU A 394 6.99 -22.91 -18.29
CA GLU A 394 7.17 -23.33 -16.91
C GLU A 394 5.95 -24.13 -16.42
N LEU A 395 4.73 -23.70 -16.73
CA LEU A 395 3.51 -24.45 -16.38
C LEU A 395 3.45 -25.82 -17.07
N GLU A 396 3.81 -25.88 -18.36
CA GLU A 396 3.89 -27.13 -19.13
C GLU A 396 4.97 -28.10 -18.61
N GLN A 397 5.99 -27.62 -17.88
CA GLN A 397 7.00 -28.48 -17.25
C GLN A 397 6.54 -29.08 -15.92
N MET A 398 5.45 -28.56 -15.37
CA MET A 398 4.91 -28.94 -14.05
C MET A 398 3.68 -29.85 -14.16
N ASP A 399 3.14 -29.97 -15.37
CA ASP A 399 2.11 -30.95 -15.77
C ASP A 399 2.80 -32.23 -16.28
#